data_AF-A0A915HLL4-F1
#
_entry.id   AF-A0A915HLL4-F1
#
_cell.length_a   1.000
_cell.length_b   1.000
_cell.length_c   1.000
_cell.angle_alpha   90.00
_cell.angle_beta   90.00
_cell.angle_gamma   90.00
#
_symmetry.space_group_name_H-M   'P 1'
#
loop_
_entity.id
_entity.type
_entity.pdbx_description
1 polymer ?
#
loop_
_entity_poly.entity_id
_entity_poly.type
_entity_poly.pdbx_seq_one_letter_code
_entity_poly.pdbx_strand_id
1 'polypeptide(L)'
;MNIAALFEDYNDNVHYLKNLVPAGNVSKYDKTNLHTYDHVPLKKLDAIKCVKDLIFSKKYDLFINLCEDLDDGNRCGQAMVELLHKMNVAYTGAAPKFYGISKIGMKMAAVT
;
A
#
# COMPACT_ATOMS: atom_id res chain seq x y z
N MET A 1 -8.88 -16.44 1.69
CA MET A 1 -8.88 -14.98 1.95
C MET A 1 -8.60 -14.28 0.63
N ASN A 2 -9.42 -13.29 0.28
CA ASN A 2 -9.22 -12.46 -0.91
C ASN A 2 -8.37 -11.24 -0.53
N ILE A 3 -7.21 -11.10 -1.15
CA ILE A 3 -6.21 -10.09 -0.81
C ILE A 3 -6.00 -9.15 -2.00
N ALA A 4 -6.09 -7.85 -1.75
CA ALA A 4 -5.70 -6.83 -2.71
C ALA A 4 -4.27 -6.37 -2.41
N ALA A 5 -3.34 -6.58 -3.34
CA ALA A 5 -1.97 -6.06 -3.24
C ALA A 5 -1.86 -4.77 -4.04
N LEU A 6 -1.75 -3.64 -3.34
CA LEU A 6 -1.67 -2.30 -3.89
C LEU A 6 -0.21 -1.95 -4.17
N PHE A 7 0.11 -1.52 -5.39
CA PHE A 7 1.46 -1.06 -5.75
C PHE A 7 1.40 0.08 -6.75
N GLU A 8 2.44 0.91 -6.79
CA GLU A 8 2.50 2.03 -7.73
C GLU A 8 2.73 1.54 -9.17
N ASP A 9 1.95 2.07 -10.11
CA ASP A 9 2.12 1.81 -11.54
C ASP A 9 3.25 2.69 -12.10
N TYR A 10 4.45 2.12 -12.23
CA TYR A 10 5.61 2.80 -12.84
C TYR A 10 5.67 2.65 -14.37
N ASN A 11 4.59 2.20 -15.03
CA ASN A 11 4.63 1.96 -16.47
C ASN A 11 4.71 3.23 -17.32
N ASP A 12 4.45 4.41 -16.74
CA ASP A 12 4.71 5.68 -17.38
C ASP A 12 6.20 5.79 -17.76
N ASN A 13 6.49 6.14 -19.02
CA ASN A 13 7.79 6.02 -19.69
C ASN A 13 8.95 6.84 -19.07
N VAL A 14 8.78 7.45 -17.90
CA VAL A 14 9.68 8.43 -17.32
C VAL A 14 10.15 8.05 -15.91
N HIS A 15 9.64 6.96 -15.31
CA HIS A 15 10.02 6.62 -13.94
C HIS A 15 11.29 5.75 -13.88
N TYR A 16 12.36 6.28 -13.28
CA TYR A 16 13.66 5.61 -13.16
C TYR A 16 13.62 4.29 -12.38
N LEU A 17 12.55 4.06 -11.60
CA LEU A 17 12.33 2.85 -10.82
C LEU A 17 11.67 1.69 -11.60
N LYS A 18 11.19 1.91 -12.83
CA LYS A 18 10.42 0.91 -13.60
C LYS A 18 11.12 -0.45 -13.75
N ASN A 19 12.46 -0.45 -13.81
CA ASN A 19 13.27 -1.66 -13.94
C ASN A 19 13.92 -2.11 -12.61
N LEU A 20 13.80 -1.31 -11.55
CA LEU A 20 14.41 -1.57 -10.25
C LEU A 20 13.42 -2.17 -9.26
N VAL A 21 12.14 -1.83 -9.40
CA VAL A 21 11.09 -2.31 -8.49
C VAL A 21 10.43 -3.55 -9.09
N PRO A 22 10.51 -4.72 -8.43
CA PRO A 22 9.81 -5.91 -8.89
C PRO A 22 8.30 -5.64 -8.89
N ALA A 23 7.55 -6.31 -9.79
CA ALA A 23 6.14 -6.05 -10.10
C ALA A 23 5.11 -6.35 -8.97
N GLY A 24 5.43 -6.08 -7.70
CA GLY A 24 4.51 -6.20 -6.57
C GLY A 24 3.96 -7.61 -6.34
N ASN A 25 4.53 -8.65 -6.99
CA ASN A 25 3.96 -9.99 -6.96
C ASN A 25 4.22 -10.68 -5.61
N VAL A 26 3.28 -10.49 -4.68
CA VAL A 26 3.29 -11.11 -3.35
C VAL A 26 2.85 -12.58 -3.34
N SER A 27 2.12 -13.05 -4.35
CA SER A 27 1.59 -14.42 -4.35
C SER A 27 2.69 -15.45 -4.47
N LYS A 28 3.84 -15.10 -5.06
CA LYS A 28 5.03 -15.96 -5.12
C LYS A 28 5.58 -16.39 -3.74
N TYR A 29 5.22 -15.66 -2.68
CA TYR A 29 5.65 -15.97 -1.31
C TYR A 29 4.64 -16.84 -0.56
N ASP A 30 3.41 -16.98 -1.07
CA ASP A 30 2.41 -17.89 -0.50
C ASP A 30 2.64 -19.32 -1.02
N LYS A 31 3.16 -20.19 -0.15
CA LYS A 31 3.35 -21.62 -0.47
C LYS A 31 2.13 -22.47 -0.14
N THR A 32 1.10 -21.88 0.47
CA THR A 32 -0.06 -22.60 1.01
C THR A 32 -1.22 -22.66 0.02
N ASN A 33 -1.29 -21.73 -0.94
CA ASN A 33 -2.41 -21.56 -1.87
C ASN A 33 -3.78 -21.39 -1.18
N LEU A 34 -3.80 -20.91 0.07
CA LEU A 34 -5.03 -20.65 0.83
C LEU A 34 -5.62 -19.26 0.55
N HIS A 35 -4.91 -18.45 -0.24
CA HIS A 35 -5.24 -17.06 -0.51
C HIS A 35 -5.30 -16.79 -2.01
N THR A 36 -6.21 -15.89 -2.38
CA THR A 36 -6.31 -15.34 -3.73
C THR A 36 -5.80 -13.91 -3.69
N TYR A 37 -5.04 -13.54 -4.72
CA TYR A 37 -4.38 -12.25 -4.79
C TYR A 37 -4.79 -11.52 -6.06
N ASP A 38 -5.32 -10.32 -5.89
CA ASP A 38 -5.45 -9.35 -6.97
C ASP A 38 -4.32 -8.33 -6.83
N HIS A 39 -3.41 -8.30 -7.80
CA HIS A 39 -2.33 -7.32 -7.88
C HIS A 39 -2.87 -6.07 -8.59
N VAL A 40 -3.07 -5.00 -7.81
CA VAL A 40 -3.70 -3.76 -8.27
C VAL A 40 -2.64 -2.68 -8.49
N PRO A 41 -2.31 -2.36 -9.76
CA PRO A 41 -1.49 -1.20 -10.07
C PRO A 41 -2.29 0.08 -9.82
N LEU A 42 -1.72 1.00 -9.06
CA LEU A 42 -2.30 2.30 -8.76
C LEU A 42 -1.62 3.39 -9.57
N LYS A 43 -2.40 4.04 -10.43
CA LYS A 43 -1.99 5.26 -11.11
C LYS A 43 -2.20 6.46 -10.19
N LYS A 44 -1.22 7.36 -10.14
CA LYS A 44 -1.20 8.50 -9.22
C LYS A 44 -2.52 9.28 -9.18
N LEU A 45 -3.08 9.62 -10.36
CA LEU A 45 -4.27 10.48 -10.46
C LEU A 45 -5.53 9.82 -9.89
N ASP A 46 -5.64 8.50 -9.97
CA ASP A 46 -6.87 7.75 -9.66
C ASP A 46 -6.73 6.81 -8.47
N ALA A 47 -5.56 6.73 -7.83
CA ALA A 47 -5.24 5.77 -6.78
C ALA A 47 -6.28 5.76 -5.64
N ILE A 48 -6.60 6.94 -5.09
CA ILE A 48 -7.58 7.08 -4.00
C ILE A 48 -8.97 6.59 -4.42
N LYS A 49 -9.40 6.93 -5.64
CA LYS A 49 -10.70 6.51 -6.15
C LYS A 49 -10.73 5.00 -6.35
N CYS A 50 -9.71 4.45 -7.01
CA CYS A 50 -9.57 3.01 -7.23
C CYS A 50 -9.64 2.23 -5.92
N VAL A 51 -8.88 2.64 -4.89
CA VAL A 51 -8.88 1.95 -3.59
C VAL A 51 -10.23 2.08 -2.89
N LYS A 52 -10.91 3.24 -2.96
CA LYS A 52 -12.28 3.37 -2.45
C LYS A 52 -13.24 2.39 -3.12
N ASP A 53 -13.19 2.28 -4.44
CA ASP A 53 -14.06 1.37 -5.20
C ASP A 53 -13.80 -0.09 -4.79
N LEU A 54 -12.54 -0.48 -4.58
CA LEU A 54 -12.16 -1.80 -4.07
C LEU A 54 -12.69 -2.04 -2.65
N ILE A 55 -12.59 -1.07 -1.75
CA ILE A 55 -13.14 -1.15 -0.39
C ILE A 55 -14.67 -1.30 -0.41
N PHE A 56 -15.35 -0.51 -1.24
CA PHE A 56 -16.81 -0.54 -1.36
C PHE A 56 -17.32 -1.83 -2.00
N SER A 57 -16.52 -2.51 -2.82
CA SER A 57 -16.87 -3.81 -3.39
C SER A 57 -17.06 -4.91 -2.35
N LYS A 58 -16.48 -4.75 -1.14
CA LYS A 58 -16.47 -5.77 -0.06
C LYS A 58 -15.90 -7.13 -0.49
N LYS A 59 -15.16 -7.18 -1.60
CA LYS A 59 -14.55 -8.41 -2.13
C LYS A 59 -13.34 -8.87 -1.31
N TYR A 60 -12.60 -7.93 -0.71
CA TYR A 60 -11.31 -8.17 -0.09
C TYR A 60 -11.40 -8.17 1.43
N ASP A 61 -10.70 -9.13 2.02
CA ASP A 61 -10.56 -9.28 3.47
C ASP A 61 -9.35 -8.48 4.00
N LEU A 62 -8.33 -8.29 3.15
CA LEU A 62 -7.06 -7.64 3.51
C LEU A 62 -6.49 -6.85 2.34
N PHE A 63 -5.93 -5.69 2.65
CA PHE A 63 -5.15 -4.87 1.71
C PHE A 63 -3.66 -4.91 2.08
N ILE A 64 -2.81 -5.33 1.14
CA ILE A 64 -1.36 -5.21 1.28
C ILE A 64 -0.92 -3.90 0.63
N ASN A 65 -0.39 -2.97 1.43
CA ASN A 65 0.14 -1.71 0.93
C ASN A 65 1.62 -1.85 0.57
N LEU A 66 1.94 -1.88 -0.73
CA LEU A 66 3.30 -1.84 -1.27
C LEU A 66 3.63 -0.49 -1.92
N CYS A 67 2.76 0.50 -1.75
CA CYS A 67 3.08 1.86 -2.17
C CYS A 67 4.14 2.45 -1.24
N GLU A 68 5.11 3.12 -1.84
CA GLU A 68 6.16 3.78 -1.10
C GLU A 68 5.86 5.27 -0.94
N ASP A 69 6.58 5.96 -0.04
CA ASP A 69 6.68 7.43 0.03
C ASP A 69 8.13 7.86 -0.27
N LEU A 70 8.34 8.65 -1.31
CA LEU A 70 9.62 9.28 -1.65
C LEU A 70 9.39 10.78 -1.55
N ASP A 71 10.50 11.47 -1.33
CA ASP A 71 10.58 12.91 -1.11
C ASP A 71 10.28 13.78 -2.34
N ASP A 72 9.77 13.20 -3.44
CA ASP A 72 9.47 13.93 -4.68
C ASP A 72 8.06 14.53 -4.72
N GLY A 73 7.32 14.47 -3.61
CA GLY A 73 5.97 15.02 -3.48
C GLY A 73 4.93 14.25 -4.31
N ASN A 74 5.27 13.06 -4.81
CA ASN A 74 4.57 12.41 -5.92
C ASN A 74 3.93 11.07 -5.53
N ARG A 75 3.56 10.88 -4.25
CA ARG A 75 3.45 9.53 -3.66
C ARG A 75 2.12 9.22 -2.96
N CYS A 76 1.76 7.93 -3.02
CA CYS A 76 0.49 7.39 -2.51
C CYS A 76 0.64 6.62 -1.19
N GLY A 77 1.86 6.30 -0.73
CA GLY A 77 2.12 5.40 0.39
C GLY A 77 1.34 5.75 1.66
N GLN A 78 1.63 6.90 2.27
CA GLN A 78 0.97 7.37 3.48
C GLN A 78 -0.52 7.64 3.23
N ALA A 79 -0.87 8.20 2.07
CA ALA A 79 -2.26 8.46 1.70
C ALA A 79 -3.10 7.17 1.64
N MET A 80 -2.52 6.05 1.18
CA MET A 80 -3.18 4.75 1.20
C MET A 80 -3.37 4.25 2.62
N VAL A 81 -2.36 4.37 3.49
CA VAL A 81 -2.48 3.98 4.90
C VAL A 81 -3.56 4.79 5.62
N GLU A 82 -3.58 6.11 5.42
CA GLU A 82 -4.60 6.99 6.00
C GLU A 82 -6.01 6.63 5.51
N LEU A 83 -6.17 6.38 4.21
CA LEU A 83 -7.44 5.97 3.63
C LEU A 83 -7.92 4.62 4.20
N LEU A 84 -7.07 3.59 4.20
CA LEU A 84 -7.40 2.25 4.69
C LEU A 84 -7.75 2.29 6.18
N HIS A 85 -6.98 3.05 6.97
CA HIS A 85 -7.24 3.26 8.39
C HIS A 85 -8.58 3.96 8.63
N LYS A 86 -8.85 5.06 7.92
CA LYS A 86 -10.11 5.82 8.04
C LYS A 86 -11.33 4.99 7.63
N MET A 87 -11.18 4.10 6.66
CA MET A 87 -12.24 3.21 6.18
C MET A 87 -12.42 1.96 7.05
N ASN A 88 -11.61 1.80 8.11
CA ASN A 88 -11.67 0.69 9.06
C ASN A 88 -11.63 -0.69 8.39
N VAL A 89 -10.74 -0.84 7.40
CA VAL A 89 -10.46 -2.14 6.75
C VAL A 89 -9.15 -2.73 7.26
N ALA A 90 -8.97 -4.05 7.15
CA ALA A 90 -7.70 -4.66 7.49
C ALA A 90 -6.64 -4.35 6.42
N TYR A 91 -5.45 -3.93 6.86
CA TYR A 91 -4.34 -3.64 5.97
C TYR A 91 -2.98 -3.97 6.60
N THR A 92 -1.94 -4.12 5.78
CA THR A 92 -0.56 -4.32 6.25
C THR A 92 0.19 -3.00 6.42
N GLY A 93 1.06 -2.94 7.43
CA GLY A 93 1.89 -1.77 7.71
C GLY A 93 1.59 -1.19 9.09
N ALA A 94 2.15 -0.01 9.37
CA ALA A 94 1.93 0.66 10.64
C ALA A 94 0.63 1.50 10.62
N ALA A 95 0.15 1.89 11.79
CA ALA A 95 -0.90 2.90 11.89
C ALA A 95 -0.37 4.28 11.40
N PRO A 96 -1.25 5.16 10.88
CA PRO A 96 -0.84 6.48 10.36
C PRO A 96 0.04 7.29 11.32
N LYS A 97 -0.21 7.20 12.63
CA LYS A 97 0.56 7.90 13.67
C LYS A 97 2.06 7.57 13.73
N PHE A 98 2.50 6.51 13.05
CA PHE A 98 3.92 6.11 12.99
C PHE A 98 4.63 6.59 11.72
N TYR A 99 3.93 7.28 10.81
CA TYR A 99 4.51 7.90 9.62
C TYR A 99 4.86 9.36 9.92
N GLY A 100 5.95 9.87 9.32
CA GLY A 100 6.39 11.26 9.49
C GLY A 100 6.85 11.65 10.91
N ILE A 101 7.08 10.68 11.80
CA ILE A 101 7.49 10.94 13.19
C ILE A 101 8.96 11.35 13.28
N SER A 102 9.28 12.25 14.22
CA SER A 102 10.67 12.65 14.46
C SER A 102 11.49 11.49 15.05
N LYS A 103 12.82 11.52 14.88
CA LYS A 103 13.73 10.53 15.50
C LYS A 103 13.53 10.42 17.02
N ILE A 104 13.24 11.53 17.69
CA ILE A 104 12.94 11.53 19.13
C ILE A 104 11.59 10.85 19.37
N GLY A 105 10.56 11.17 18.58
CA GLY A 105 9.25 10.52 18.63
C GLY A 105 9.33 9.00 18.45
N MET A 106 10.18 8.53 17.53
CA MET A 106 10.44 7.09 17.34
C MET A 106 10.96 6.43 18.61
N LYS A 107 11.97 7.04 19.26
CA LYS A 107 12.53 6.52 20.51
C LYS A 107 11.47 6.46 21.61
N MET A 108 10.62 7.48 21.71
CA MET A 108 9.56 7.52 22.70
C MET A 108 8.50 6.44 22.46
N ALA A 109 8.11 6.19 21.21
CA ALA A 109 7.14 5.16 20.85
C ALA A 109 7.62 3.73 21.13
N ALA A 110 8.94 3.50 21.17
CA ALA A 110 9.53 2.19 21.45
C ALA A 110 9.65 1.85 22.94
N VAL A 111 9.46 2.83 23.83
CA VAL A 111 9.57 2.66 25.29
C VAL A 111 8.23 2.30 25.93
N THR A 112 7.12 2.49 25.21
CA THR A 112 5.77 2.03 25.55
C THR A 112 5.53 0.60 25.10
#